data_AF-A0A6H9K7T6-F1
#
_entry.id   AF-A0A6H9K7T6-F1
#
_cell.length_a   1.000
_cell.length_b   1.000
_cell.length_c   1.000
_cell.angle_alpha   90.00
_cell.angle_beta   90.00
_cell.angle_gamma   90.00
#
_symmetry.space_group_name_H-M   'P 1'
#
loop_
_entity.id
_entity.type
_entity.pdbx_description
1 polymer ?
#
loop_
_entity_poly.entity_id
_entity_poly.type
_entity_poly.pdbx_seq_one_letter_code
_entity_poly.pdbx_strand_id
1 'polypeptide(L)'
;MKIGLATFSGISELNEDDKILAKTLIENNFEIEVVDWEDEDVYWEQFDLVLIRTCWNYFKKPKKFLSWLKSLQEQNIKIQNSLEIVEWNINKTYLKYFATKGFKITPTIWFEGKKDFQIFTVLRETGWKKVVVKPMISGGAFETYVVSKENALELKPKLEDSAKKTGILVQRFLPEIQTKGEWSLIFFGNEFSHAILKKAKQGDFRVQSDFGGSVNVE
;
A
#
# COMPACT_ATOMS: atom_id res chain seq x y z
N MET A 1 -22.41 1.99 19.93
CA MET A 1 -21.36 1.15 19.33
C MET A 1 -20.07 1.95 19.35
N LYS A 2 -19.03 1.44 19.98
CA LYS A 2 -17.72 2.06 20.10
C LYS A 2 -16.77 1.53 19.02
N ILE A 3 -16.15 2.42 18.26
CA ILE A 3 -15.31 2.10 17.11
C ILE A 3 -13.88 2.59 17.37
N GLY A 4 -12.92 1.69 17.27
CA GLY A 4 -11.50 2.03 17.25
C GLY A 4 -11.05 2.35 15.82
N LEU A 5 -10.67 3.59 15.54
CA LEU A 5 -10.01 3.99 14.30
C LEU A 5 -8.51 3.71 14.44
N ALA A 6 -8.08 2.56 13.92
CA ALA A 6 -6.68 2.16 13.98
C ALA A 6 -5.82 3.00 13.03
N THR A 7 -4.79 3.63 13.62
CA THR A 7 -3.76 4.46 13.00
C THR A 7 -2.38 4.08 13.53
N PHE A 8 -1.34 4.85 13.23
CA PHE A 8 -0.01 4.74 13.84
C PHE A 8 0.46 6.10 14.36
N SER A 9 1.31 6.10 15.40
CA SER A 9 1.90 7.30 16.02
C SER A 9 2.78 8.17 15.11
N GLY A 10 3.04 7.75 13.87
CA GLY A 10 3.83 8.54 12.92
C GLY A 10 3.04 9.64 12.19
N ILE A 11 1.74 9.80 12.46
CA ILE A 11 0.95 10.95 12.03
C ILE A 11 0.57 11.80 13.24
N SER A 12 0.81 13.12 13.15
CA SER A 12 0.56 14.06 14.25
C SER A 12 -0.92 14.37 14.46
N GLU A 13 -1.72 14.24 13.40
CA GLU A 13 -3.17 14.36 13.41
C GLU A 13 -3.76 13.30 12.47
N LEU A 14 -5.05 12.99 12.64
CA LEU A 14 -5.80 12.24 11.63
C LEU A 14 -5.65 12.91 10.26
N ASN A 15 -5.57 12.12 9.20
CA ASN A 15 -5.66 12.68 7.85
C ASN A 15 -7.07 13.29 7.63
N GLU A 16 -7.21 14.16 6.62
CA GLU A 16 -8.48 14.87 6.38
C GLU A 16 -9.66 13.92 6.12
N ASP A 17 -9.42 12.81 5.41
CA ASP A 17 -10.45 11.80 5.14
C ASP A 17 -10.94 11.15 6.45
N ASP A 18 -10.04 10.87 7.39
CA ASP A 18 -10.34 10.27 8.69
C ASP A 18 -10.98 11.28 9.64
N LYS A 19 -10.64 12.57 9.53
CA LYS A 19 -11.35 13.66 10.25
C LYS A 19 -12.82 13.73 9.79
N ILE A 20 -13.06 13.71 8.48
CA ILE A 20 -14.42 13.70 7.90
C ILE A 20 -15.17 12.44 8.31
N LEU A 21 -14.52 11.26 8.24
CA LEU A 21 -15.11 10.00 8.65
C LEU A 21 -15.49 10.00 10.13
N ALA A 22 -14.56 10.38 11.02
CA ALA A 22 -14.80 10.42 12.46
C ALA A 22 -15.95 11.37 12.80
N LYS A 23 -15.96 12.58 12.22
CA LYS A 23 -17.05 13.54 12.37
C LYS A 23 -18.39 12.95 11.93
N THR A 24 -18.45 12.35 10.74
CA THR A 24 -19.68 11.75 10.19
C THR A 24 -20.19 10.62 11.07
N LEU A 25 -19.30 9.77 11.61
CA LEU A 25 -19.68 8.68 12.50
C LEU A 25 -20.22 9.23 13.85
N ILE A 26 -19.58 10.25 14.41
CA ILE A 26 -20.05 10.91 15.64
C ILE A 26 -21.44 11.53 15.44
N GLU A 27 -21.67 12.21 14.32
CA GLU A 27 -22.98 12.77 13.94
C GLU A 27 -24.07 11.69 13.79
N ASN A 28 -23.67 10.44 13.55
CA ASN A 28 -24.55 9.26 13.48
C ASN A 28 -24.58 8.44 14.79
N ASN A 29 -24.18 9.04 15.92
CA ASN A 29 -24.22 8.46 17.27
C ASN A 29 -23.28 7.26 17.50
N PHE A 30 -22.17 7.18 16.76
CA PHE A 30 -21.07 6.27 17.06
C PHE A 30 -20.05 6.94 17.99
N GLU A 31 -19.52 6.17 18.94
CA GLU A 31 -18.37 6.60 19.75
C GLU A 31 -17.08 6.24 19.01
N ILE A 32 -16.20 7.22 18.82
CA ILE A 32 -14.98 7.08 18.03
C ILE A 32 -13.75 7.31 18.90
N GLU A 33 -12.82 6.38 18.87
CA GLU A 33 -11.50 6.54 19.49
C GLU A 33 -10.41 6.29 18.46
N VAL A 34 -9.45 7.20 18.35
CA VAL A 34 -8.28 7.03 17.48
C VAL A 34 -7.21 6.29 18.26
N VAL A 35 -6.77 5.15 17.76
CA VAL A 35 -5.88 4.24 18.49
C VAL A 35 -4.67 3.86 17.64
N ASP A 36 -3.48 3.90 18.22
CA ASP A 36 -2.27 3.39 17.57
C ASP A 36 -2.28 1.86 17.61
N TRP A 37 -2.21 1.21 16.45
CA TRP A 37 -2.18 -0.25 16.37
C TRP A 37 -0.90 -0.86 17.00
N GLU A 38 0.16 -0.07 17.16
CA GLU A 38 1.39 -0.49 17.83
C GLU A 38 1.40 -0.27 19.35
N ASP A 39 0.41 0.43 19.89
CA ASP A 39 0.31 0.72 21.32
C ASP A 39 -0.18 -0.53 22.09
N GLU A 40 0.67 -1.00 23.00
CA GLU A 40 0.45 -2.22 23.78
C GLU A 40 -0.48 -1.96 24.99
N ASP A 41 -0.71 -0.69 25.34
CA ASP A 41 -1.57 -0.30 26.48
C ASP A 41 -3.05 -0.15 26.06
N VAL A 42 -3.37 -0.24 24.77
CA VAL A 42 -4.75 -0.16 24.27
C VAL A 42 -5.55 -1.39 24.68
N TYR A 43 -6.61 -1.19 25.46
CA TYR A 43 -7.57 -2.22 25.79
C TYR A 43 -8.54 -2.45 24.63
N TRP A 44 -8.24 -3.39 23.73
CA TRP A 44 -8.99 -3.57 22.48
C TRP A 44 -10.41 -4.11 22.65
N GLU A 45 -10.69 -4.90 23.69
CA GLU A 45 -12.03 -5.46 23.94
C GLU A 45 -13.10 -4.40 24.25
N GLN A 46 -12.70 -3.14 24.51
CA GLN A 46 -13.64 -2.04 24.67
C GLN A 46 -14.34 -1.63 23.35
N PHE A 47 -13.83 -2.09 22.20
CA PHE A 47 -14.36 -1.73 20.89
C PHE A 47 -15.30 -2.80 20.35
N ASP A 48 -16.46 -2.37 19.87
CA ASP A 48 -17.38 -3.23 19.12
C ASP A 48 -16.86 -3.51 17.70
N LEU A 49 -16.04 -2.60 17.15
CA LEU A 49 -15.48 -2.65 15.81
C LEU A 49 -14.14 -1.90 15.75
N VAL A 50 -13.15 -2.47 15.06
CA VAL A 50 -11.90 -1.80 14.70
C VAL A 50 -11.87 -1.53 13.19
N LEU A 51 -11.68 -0.27 12.82
CA LEU A 51 -11.49 0.17 11.43
C LEU A 51 -10.01 0.35 11.14
N ILE A 52 -9.46 -0.41 10.19
CA ILE A 52 -8.09 -0.18 9.69
C ILE A 52 -8.11 1.05 8.79
N ARG A 53 -7.44 2.13 9.23
CA ARG A 53 -7.32 3.38 8.48
C ARG A 53 -5.87 3.63 8.11
N THR A 54 -5.20 4.55 8.79
CA THR A 54 -3.86 5.03 8.50
C THR A 54 -2.76 4.19 9.15
N CYS A 55 -2.84 2.86 9.18
CA CYS A 55 -1.76 1.99 9.67
C CYS A 55 -0.55 1.95 8.69
N TRP A 56 -0.11 3.10 8.18
CA TRP A 56 0.83 3.28 7.05
C TRP A 56 2.30 2.99 7.37
N ASN A 57 2.57 2.34 8.48
CA ASN A 57 3.85 1.74 8.85
C ASN A 57 3.82 0.20 8.76
N TYR A 58 2.68 -0.44 8.44
CA TYR A 58 2.55 -1.91 8.43
C TYR A 58 3.63 -2.59 7.60
N PHE A 59 4.00 -2.01 6.46
CA PHE A 59 4.98 -2.60 5.53
C PHE A 59 6.40 -2.62 6.09
N LYS A 60 6.69 -1.83 7.14
CA LYS A 60 7.97 -1.90 7.87
C LYS A 60 8.00 -3.07 8.85
N LYS A 61 6.84 -3.54 9.31
CA LYS A 61 6.67 -4.58 10.33
C LYS A 61 5.53 -5.54 9.98
N PRO A 62 5.51 -6.18 8.78
CA PRO A 62 4.34 -6.88 8.29
C PRO A 62 3.92 -8.06 9.18
N LYS A 63 4.90 -8.76 9.77
CA LYS A 63 4.63 -9.84 10.73
C LYS A 63 3.94 -9.32 12.00
N LYS A 64 4.42 -8.20 12.57
CA LYS A 64 3.80 -7.58 13.76
C LYS A 64 2.37 -7.16 13.46
N PHE A 65 2.15 -6.53 12.30
CA PHE A 65 0.83 -6.07 11.88
C PHE A 65 -0.17 -7.21 11.71
N LEU A 66 0.21 -8.30 11.04
CA LEU A 66 -0.66 -9.48 10.90
C LEU A 66 -0.90 -10.18 12.24
N SER A 67 0.10 -10.26 13.12
CA SER A 67 -0.09 -10.79 14.47
C SER A 67 -1.06 -9.96 15.30
N TRP A 68 -1.03 -8.63 15.19
CA TRP A 68 -1.99 -7.74 15.85
C TRP A 68 -3.42 -7.97 15.34
N LEU A 69 -3.63 -8.03 14.02
CA LEU A 69 -4.94 -8.35 13.46
C LEU A 69 -5.44 -9.74 13.90
N LYS A 70 -4.53 -10.71 13.98
CA LYS A 70 -4.84 -12.05 14.48
C LYS A 70 -5.25 -12.02 15.95
N SER A 71 -4.57 -11.26 16.81
CA SER A 71 -4.95 -11.15 18.22
C SER A 71 -6.32 -10.49 18.41
N LEU A 72 -6.66 -9.48 17.59
CA LEU A 72 -8.01 -8.89 17.60
C LEU A 72 -9.08 -9.93 17.22
N GLN A 73 -8.83 -10.73 16.18
CA GLN A 73 -9.75 -11.79 15.76
C GLN A 73 -9.89 -12.88 16.84
N GLU A 74 -8.80 -13.28 17.50
CA GLU A 74 -8.82 -14.26 18.60
C GLU A 74 -9.60 -13.76 19.83
N GLN A 75 -9.63 -12.44 20.05
CA GLN A 75 -10.44 -11.77 21.07
C GLN A 75 -11.91 -11.55 20.64
N ASN A 76 -12.33 -12.07 19.48
CA ASN A 76 -13.65 -11.88 18.88
C ASN A 76 -14.02 -10.40 18.59
N ILE A 77 -13.01 -9.54 18.45
CA ILE A 77 -13.20 -8.14 18.09
C ILE A 77 -13.44 -8.07 16.59
N LYS A 78 -14.52 -7.39 16.17
CA LYS A 78 -14.83 -7.23 14.74
C LYS A 78 -13.81 -6.29 14.11
N ILE A 79 -13.31 -6.67 12.94
CA ILE A 79 -12.40 -5.85 12.13
C ILE A 79 -13.06 -5.58 10.79
N GLN A 80 -13.17 -4.31 10.41
CA GLN A 80 -13.64 -3.96 9.06
C GLN A 80 -12.51 -4.16 8.06
N ASN A 81 -12.75 -5.03 7.08
CA ASN A 81 -11.77 -5.83 6.34
C ASN A 81 -11.21 -6.97 7.21
N SER A 82 -11.58 -8.21 6.88
CA SER A 82 -11.14 -9.39 7.64
C SER A 82 -9.63 -9.59 7.57
N LEU A 83 -9.07 -10.32 8.55
CA LEU A 83 -7.66 -10.72 8.53
C LEU A 83 -7.27 -11.38 7.20
N GLU A 84 -8.12 -12.25 6.65
CA GLU A 84 -7.89 -12.92 5.37
C GLU A 84 -7.76 -11.92 4.21
N ILE A 85 -8.66 -10.94 4.11
CA ILE A 85 -8.60 -9.90 3.07
C ILE A 85 -7.32 -9.09 3.22
N VAL A 86 -6.96 -8.70 4.44
CA VAL A 86 -5.75 -7.91 4.70
C VAL A 86 -4.50 -8.73 4.39
N GLU A 87 -4.41 -9.97 4.85
CA GLU A 87 -3.28 -10.86 4.56
C GLU A 87 -3.07 -11.04 3.06
N TRP A 88 -4.16 -11.19 2.31
CA TRP A 88 -4.12 -11.27 0.85
C TRP A 88 -3.70 -9.94 0.20
N ASN A 89 -4.19 -8.80 0.71
CA ASN A 89 -3.98 -7.48 0.12
C ASN A 89 -2.61 -6.86 0.44
N ILE A 90 -2.00 -7.13 1.59
CA ILE A 90 -0.73 -6.49 1.98
C ILE A 90 0.42 -6.85 1.04
N ASN A 91 0.32 -7.99 0.35
CA ASN A 91 1.32 -8.50 -0.57
C ASN A 91 0.83 -8.34 -2.02
N LYS A 92 1.62 -7.64 -2.85
CA LYS A 92 1.29 -7.35 -4.26
C LYS A 92 1.16 -8.57 -5.17
N THR A 93 1.40 -9.78 -4.68
CA THR A 93 1.09 -11.02 -5.42
C THR A 93 -0.38 -11.15 -5.80
N TYR A 94 -1.30 -10.39 -5.20
CA TYR A 94 -2.67 -10.25 -5.72
C TYR A 94 -2.73 -9.80 -7.19
N LEU A 95 -1.74 -9.04 -7.68
CA LEU A 95 -1.67 -8.66 -9.10
C LEU A 95 -1.42 -9.87 -10.01
N LYS A 96 -0.66 -10.86 -9.52
CA LYS A 96 -0.45 -12.14 -10.22
C LYS A 96 -1.78 -12.90 -10.34
N TYR A 97 -2.57 -12.93 -9.26
CA TYR A 97 -3.92 -13.49 -9.29
C TYR A 97 -4.82 -12.77 -10.31
N PHE A 98 -4.85 -11.44 -10.33
CA PHE A 98 -5.64 -10.71 -11.32
C PHE A 98 -5.20 -10.99 -12.76
N ALA A 99 -3.88 -11.11 -13.00
CA ALA A 99 -3.36 -11.49 -14.31
C ALA A 99 -3.83 -12.90 -14.74
N THR A 100 -3.87 -13.89 -13.83
CA THR A 100 -4.38 -15.24 -14.16
C THR A 100 -5.89 -15.25 -14.41
N LYS A 101 -6.62 -14.25 -13.91
CA LYS A 101 -8.05 -14.02 -14.22
C LYS A 101 -8.29 -13.21 -15.50
N GLY A 102 -7.24 -12.84 -16.24
CA GLY A 102 -7.35 -12.12 -17.51
C GLY A 102 -7.41 -10.60 -17.38
N PHE A 103 -7.25 -10.03 -16.18
CA PHE A 103 -7.15 -8.59 -16.02
C PHE A 103 -5.79 -8.08 -16.51
N LYS A 104 -5.81 -6.90 -17.15
CA LYS A 104 -4.57 -6.25 -17.59
C LYS A 104 -3.87 -5.63 -16.38
N ILE A 105 -2.64 -6.08 -16.13
CA ILE A 105 -1.72 -5.45 -15.18
C ILE A 105 -0.53 -4.88 -15.96
N THR A 106 0.21 -3.96 -15.35
CA THR A 106 1.52 -3.55 -15.88
C THR A 106 2.39 -4.80 -16.09
N PRO A 107 3.07 -4.96 -17.24
CA PRO A 107 3.98 -6.09 -17.45
C PRO A 107 4.95 -6.22 -16.28
N THR A 108 4.94 -7.38 -15.61
CA THR A 108 5.60 -7.58 -14.31
C THR A 108 6.40 -8.88 -14.30
N ILE A 109 7.63 -8.81 -13.79
CA ILE A 109 8.49 -9.96 -13.48
C ILE A 109 8.59 -10.08 -11.96
N TRP A 110 8.47 -11.30 -11.44
CA TRP A 110 8.38 -11.59 -10.01
C TRP A 110 9.66 -12.27 -9.49
N PHE A 111 10.20 -11.77 -8.39
CA PHE A 111 11.34 -12.37 -7.68
C PHE A 111 10.95 -12.65 -6.23
N GLU A 112 10.37 -13.83 -5.99
CA GLU A 112 9.76 -14.28 -4.71
C GLU A 112 10.81 -14.76 -3.68
N GLY A 113 11.89 -14.00 -3.48
CA GLY A 113 13.02 -14.37 -2.62
C GLY A 113 13.79 -15.60 -3.13
N LYS A 114 15.05 -15.78 -2.70
CA LYS A 114 15.92 -16.95 -3.02
C LYS A 114 16.46 -17.08 -4.45
N LYS A 115 16.10 -16.21 -5.41
CA LYS A 115 16.75 -16.17 -6.73
C LYS A 115 17.79 -15.05 -6.78
N ASP A 116 18.87 -15.27 -7.53
CA ASP A 116 19.83 -14.22 -7.87
C ASP A 116 19.14 -13.16 -8.74
N PHE A 117 18.58 -12.14 -8.08
CA PHE A 117 18.03 -10.99 -8.77
C PHE A 117 19.14 -10.24 -9.50
N GLN A 118 19.01 -10.11 -10.82
CA GLN A 118 19.98 -9.39 -11.66
C GLN A 118 19.27 -8.37 -12.53
N ILE A 119 19.27 -7.10 -12.10
CA ILE A 119 18.57 -6.02 -12.80
C ILE A 119 19.04 -5.83 -14.25
N PHE A 120 20.33 -6.02 -14.53
CA PHE A 120 20.87 -5.91 -15.90
C PHE A 120 20.35 -7.01 -16.82
N THR A 121 20.19 -8.23 -16.30
CA THR A 121 19.58 -9.36 -17.02
C THR A 121 18.13 -9.04 -17.36
N VAL A 122 17.37 -8.50 -16.41
CA VAL A 122 15.98 -8.05 -16.64
C VAL A 122 15.90 -7.00 -17.75
N LEU A 123 16.72 -5.94 -17.69
CA LEU A 123 16.73 -4.88 -18.71
C LEU A 123 17.11 -5.42 -20.10
N ARG A 124 18.06 -6.36 -20.17
CA ARG A 124 18.50 -6.99 -21.42
C ARG A 124 17.41 -7.86 -22.03
N GLU A 125 16.83 -8.77 -21.25
CA GLU A 125 15.88 -9.78 -21.75
C GLU A 125 14.52 -9.18 -22.11
N THR A 126 14.07 -8.17 -21.35
CA THR A 126 12.80 -7.50 -21.63
C THR A 126 12.89 -6.42 -22.71
N GLY A 127 14.11 -5.91 -22.97
CA GLY A 127 14.32 -4.73 -23.80
C GLY A 127 13.73 -3.44 -23.23
N TRP A 128 13.25 -3.43 -21.98
CA TRP A 128 12.67 -2.23 -21.36
C TRP A 128 13.76 -1.21 -21.05
N LYS A 129 13.52 0.06 -21.43
CA LYS A 129 14.45 1.16 -21.16
C LYS A 129 14.46 1.59 -19.70
N LYS A 130 13.29 1.57 -19.07
CA LYS A 130 13.06 1.92 -17.66
C LYS A 130 12.13 0.91 -17.03
N VAL A 131 12.38 0.59 -15.77
CA VAL A 131 11.53 -0.29 -14.97
C VAL A 131 11.27 0.32 -13.60
N VAL A 132 10.17 -0.07 -12.97
CA VAL A 132 9.89 0.20 -11.55
C VAL A 132 10.20 -1.06 -10.77
N VAL A 133 11.10 -0.98 -9.80
CA VAL A 133 11.39 -2.06 -8.85
C VAL A 133 10.84 -1.67 -7.49
N LYS A 134 10.06 -2.56 -6.86
CA LYS A 134 9.50 -2.34 -5.52
C LYS A 134 9.33 -3.66 -4.75
N PRO A 135 9.36 -3.64 -3.40
CA PRO A 135 9.05 -4.81 -2.60
C PRO A 135 7.62 -5.32 -2.84
N MET A 136 7.42 -6.61 -2.62
CA MET A 136 6.09 -7.22 -2.67
C MET A 136 5.16 -6.64 -1.58
N ILE A 137 5.71 -6.36 -0.41
CA ILE A 137 5.01 -5.69 0.69
C ILE A 137 5.57 -4.28 0.82
N SER A 138 4.78 -3.26 0.44
CA SER A 138 5.19 -1.85 0.50
C SER A 138 3.98 -0.91 0.45
N GLY A 139 4.14 0.31 0.97
CA GLY A 139 3.18 1.42 0.87
C GLY A 139 3.94 2.75 0.83
N GLY A 140 3.27 3.85 0.45
CA GLY A 140 3.90 5.19 0.46
C GLY A 140 5.20 5.31 -0.37
N ALA A 141 5.28 4.59 -1.50
CA ALA A 141 6.51 4.45 -2.32
C ALA A 141 7.75 3.90 -1.59
N PHE A 142 7.57 3.24 -0.43
CA PHE A 142 8.65 2.59 0.31
C PHE A 142 9.45 1.64 -0.59
N GLU A 143 10.77 1.84 -0.60
CA GLU A 143 11.76 1.11 -1.42
C GLU A 143 11.34 0.96 -2.89
N THR A 144 10.66 1.96 -3.46
CA THR A 144 10.23 1.96 -4.87
C THR A 144 11.19 2.79 -5.72
N TYR A 145 11.79 2.17 -6.73
CA TYR A 145 12.84 2.78 -7.55
C TYR A 145 12.49 2.73 -9.04
N VAL A 146 12.76 3.80 -9.78
CA VAL A 146 12.84 3.76 -11.24
C VAL A 146 14.27 3.48 -11.64
N VAL A 147 14.46 2.38 -12.38
CA VAL A 147 15.77 1.86 -12.76
C VAL A 147 15.92 1.86 -14.27
N SER A 148 17.06 2.31 -14.74
CA SER A 148 17.50 2.29 -16.13
C SER A 148 18.94 1.80 -16.21
N LYS A 149 19.50 1.65 -17.41
CA LYS A 149 20.90 1.20 -17.57
C LYS A 149 21.89 2.15 -16.88
N GLU A 150 21.57 3.43 -16.85
CA GLU A 150 22.43 4.51 -16.35
C GLU A 150 22.57 4.49 -14.83
N ASN A 151 21.51 4.13 -14.09
CA ASN A 151 21.52 4.11 -12.61
C ASN A 151 21.49 2.70 -11.99
N ALA A 152 21.37 1.64 -12.81
CA ALA A 152 21.25 0.27 -12.33
C ALA A 152 22.43 -0.18 -11.46
N LEU A 153 23.65 0.26 -11.77
CA LEU A 153 24.84 -0.11 -10.99
C LEU A 153 24.80 0.49 -9.59
N GLU A 154 24.41 1.76 -9.49
CA GLU A 154 24.28 2.49 -8.22
C GLU A 154 23.17 1.89 -7.34
N LEU A 155 22.02 1.56 -7.94
CA LEU A 155 20.87 1.04 -7.20
C LEU A 155 21.01 -0.45 -6.85
N LYS A 156 21.86 -1.20 -7.55
CA LYS A 156 22.00 -2.66 -7.40
C LYS A 156 22.04 -3.14 -5.93
N PRO A 157 22.86 -2.58 -5.02
CA PRO A 157 22.90 -3.05 -3.64
C PRO A 157 21.55 -2.90 -2.91
N LYS A 158 20.83 -1.79 -3.13
CA LYS A 158 19.51 -1.53 -2.52
C LYS A 158 18.47 -2.51 -3.06
N LEU A 159 18.51 -2.79 -4.36
CA LEU A 159 17.56 -3.70 -5.01
C LEU A 159 17.80 -5.15 -4.56
N GLU A 160 19.05 -5.59 -4.45
CA GLU A 160 19.42 -6.92 -3.97
C GLU A 160 19.06 -7.12 -2.49
N ASP A 161 19.27 -6.10 -1.65
CA ASP A 161 18.83 -6.13 -0.26
C ASP A 161 17.31 -6.26 -0.14
N SER A 162 16.56 -5.45 -0.89
CA SER A 162 15.09 -5.53 -0.92
C SER A 162 14.58 -6.90 -1.42
N ALA A 163 15.22 -7.46 -2.45
CA ALA A 163 14.90 -8.78 -3.00
C ALA A 163 15.06 -9.92 -1.97
N LYS A 164 16.03 -9.82 -1.06
CA LYS A 164 16.26 -10.84 0.00
C LYS A 164 15.22 -10.80 1.12
N LYS A 165 14.55 -9.66 1.34
CA LYS A 165 13.58 -9.46 2.43
C LYS A 165 12.22 -10.10 2.11
N THR A 166 11.37 -9.38 1.37
CA THR A 166 9.99 -9.79 1.07
C THR A 166 9.82 -10.26 -0.38
N GLY A 167 10.93 -10.32 -1.13
CA GLY A 167 10.89 -10.40 -2.58
C GLY A 167 10.56 -9.04 -3.22
N ILE A 168 10.79 -8.95 -4.52
CA ILE A 168 10.50 -7.75 -5.31
C ILE A 168 9.71 -8.10 -6.56
N LEU A 169 9.02 -7.11 -7.10
CA LEU A 169 8.48 -7.12 -8.44
C LEU A 169 9.15 -6.04 -9.30
N VAL A 170 9.39 -6.38 -10.56
CA VAL A 170 9.94 -5.46 -11.57
C VAL A 170 8.86 -5.23 -12.62
N GLN A 171 8.41 -3.99 -12.75
CA GLN A 171 7.36 -3.61 -13.69
C GLN A 171 7.94 -2.74 -14.80
N ARG A 172 7.43 -2.90 -16.03
CA ARG A 172 7.72 -1.93 -17.09
C ARG A 172 7.33 -0.52 -16.62
N PHE A 173 8.21 0.45 -16.79
CA PHE A 173 7.85 1.85 -16.56
C PHE A 173 6.86 2.30 -17.66
N LEU A 174 5.73 2.88 -17.25
CA LEU A 174 4.71 3.43 -18.14
C LEU A 174 4.85 4.96 -18.16
N PRO A 175 5.41 5.58 -19.21
CA PRO A 175 5.66 7.02 -19.26
C PRO A 175 4.40 7.87 -19.08
N GLU A 176 3.23 7.32 -19.42
CA GLU A 176 1.93 7.95 -19.26
C GLU A 176 1.63 8.33 -17.81
N ILE A 177 2.26 7.68 -16.81
CA ILE A 177 2.11 8.07 -15.40
C ILE A 177 2.55 9.52 -15.16
N GLN A 178 3.51 10.03 -15.94
CA GLN A 178 4.05 11.39 -15.79
C GLN A 178 3.22 12.43 -16.52
N THR A 179 2.48 12.03 -17.55
CA THR A 179 1.72 12.97 -18.41
C THR A 179 0.23 12.90 -18.17
N LYS A 180 -0.31 11.70 -17.94
CA LYS A 180 -1.73 11.42 -17.73
C LYS A 180 -2.06 11.14 -16.26
N GLY A 181 -1.10 10.68 -15.46
CA GLY A 181 -1.33 10.32 -14.06
C GLY A 181 -1.90 8.91 -13.88
N GLU A 182 -2.45 8.65 -12.70
CA GLU A 182 -3.10 7.39 -12.30
C GLU A 182 -4.52 7.65 -11.82
N TRP A 183 -5.45 6.80 -12.27
CA TRP A 183 -6.83 6.80 -11.79
C TRP A 183 -6.98 5.85 -10.61
N SER A 184 -7.49 6.37 -9.48
CA SER A 184 -7.98 5.58 -8.35
C SER A 184 -9.51 5.62 -8.37
N LEU A 185 -10.16 4.46 -8.45
CA LEU A 185 -11.62 4.35 -8.42
C LEU A 185 -12.05 3.90 -7.03
N ILE A 186 -13.00 4.61 -6.42
CA ILE A 186 -13.47 4.37 -5.06
C ILE A 186 -14.86 3.75 -5.13
N PHE A 187 -15.04 2.67 -4.37
CA PHE A 187 -16.29 1.92 -4.26
C PHE A 187 -16.71 1.84 -2.79
N PHE A 188 -18.02 1.89 -2.55
CA PHE A 188 -18.61 1.56 -1.25
C PHE A 188 -19.50 0.33 -1.42
N GLY A 189 -19.11 -0.78 -0.79
CA GLY A 189 -19.69 -2.09 -1.13
C GLY A 189 -19.40 -2.42 -2.61
N ASN A 190 -20.45 -2.67 -3.38
CA ASN A 190 -20.34 -2.98 -4.82
C ASN A 190 -20.69 -1.78 -5.72
N GLU A 191 -20.93 -0.60 -5.15
CA GLU A 191 -21.35 0.58 -5.89
C GLU A 191 -20.18 1.53 -6.13
N PHE A 192 -20.04 1.98 -7.38
CA PHE A 192 -19.07 3.02 -7.72
C PHE A 192 -19.46 4.34 -7.05
N SER A 193 -18.51 4.99 -6.40
CA SER A 193 -18.73 6.29 -5.75
C SER A 193 -18.15 7.44 -6.57
N HIS A 194 -16.83 7.44 -6.75
CA HIS A 194 -16.12 8.51 -7.43
C HIS A 194 -14.73 8.06 -7.88
N ALA A 195 -14.08 8.87 -8.71
CA ALA A 195 -12.71 8.64 -9.15
C ALA A 195 -11.79 9.79 -8.75
N ILE A 196 -10.52 9.46 -8.57
CA ILE A 196 -9.46 10.41 -8.27
C ILE A 196 -8.36 10.27 -9.30
N LEU A 197 -8.00 11.37 -9.95
CA LEU A 197 -6.83 11.44 -10.82
C LEU A 197 -5.62 11.97 -10.03
N LYS A 198 -4.65 11.09 -9.79
CA LYS A 198 -3.39 11.42 -9.12
C LYS A 198 -2.32 11.73 -10.16
N LYS A 199 -1.76 12.94 -10.12
CA LYS A 199 -0.68 13.36 -11.03
C LYS A 199 0.61 13.55 -10.26
N ALA A 200 1.68 12.96 -10.76
CA ALA A 200 3.02 13.17 -10.22
C ALA A 200 3.43 14.64 -10.40
N LYS A 201 4.29 15.14 -9.50
CA LYS A 201 4.97 16.41 -9.71
C LYS A 201 5.80 16.34 -11.00
N GLN A 202 5.97 17.47 -11.69
CA GLN A 202 6.82 17.53 -12.88
C GLN A 202 8.23 16.97 -12.59
N GLY A 203 8.65 15.98 -13.39
CA GLY A 203 9.94 15.31 -13.24
C GLY A 203 9.95 14.11 -12.28
N ASP A 204 8.88 13.86 -11.53
CA ASP A 204 8.70 12.67 -10.69
C ASP A 204 7.73 11.67 -11.36
N PHE A 205 7.60 10.47 -10.81
CA PHE A 205 6.63 9.45 -11.19
C PHE A 205 5.74 9.03 -10.02
N ARG A 206 6.13 9.38 -8.79
CA ARG A 206 5.36 9.11 -7.58
C ARG A 206 4.21 10.10 -7.48
N VAL A 207 3.00 9.56 -7.28
CA VAL A 207 1.76 10.35 -7.26
C VAL A 207 1.26 10.62 -5.83
N GLN A 208 1.97 10.14 -4.80
CA GLN A 208 1.61 10.38 -3.40
C GLN A 208 1.84 11.84 -3.03
N SER A 209 0.96 12.39 -2.21
CA SER A 209 1.05 13.76 -1.68
C SER A 209 2.39 14.04 -1.00
N ASP A 210 2.97 13.04 -0.31
CA ASP A 210 4.26 13.13 0.38
C ASP A 210 5.44 13.44 -0.57
N PHE A 211 5.28 13.19 -1.88
CA PHE A 211 6.27 13.53 -2.92
C PHE A 211 5.83 14.72 -3.79
N GLY A 212 4.81 15.46 -3.36
CA GLY A 212 4.25 16.61 -4.09
C GLY A 212 3.32 16.22 -5.23
N GLY A 213 2.78 14.99 -5.23
CA GLY A 213 1.71 14.60 -6.14
C GLY A 213 0.43 15.41 -5.88
N SER A 214 -0.32 15.69 -6.93
CA SER A 214 -1.62 16.38 -6.85
C SER A 214 -2.76 15.39 -7.03
N VAL A 215 -3.86 15.65 -6.33
CA VAL A 215 -5.08 14.83 -6.32
C VAL A 215 -6.21 15.71 -6.86
N ASN A 216 -6.83 15.30 -7.96
CA ASN A 216 -8.05 15.92 -8.48
C ASN A 216 -9.20 14.93 -8.39
N VAL A 217 -10.33 15.36 -7.85
CA VAL A 217 -11.58 14.59 -7.86
C VAL A 217 -12.23 14.77 -9.23
N GLU A 218 -12.66 13.67 -9.83
CA GLU A 218 -13.24 13.62 -11.18
C GLU A 218 -14.58 12.85 -11.15
#